data_AF-A0A7V3YDC6-F1
#
_entry.id   AF-A0A7V3YDC6-F1
#
_cell.length_a   1.000
_cell.length_b   1.000
_cell.length_c   1.000
_cell.angle_alpha   90.00
_cell.angle_beta   90.00
_cell.angle_gamma   90.00
#
_symmetry.space_group_name_H-M   'P 1'
#
loop_
_entity.id
_entity.type
_entity.pdbx_description
1 polymer ?
#
loop_
_entity_poly.entity_id
_entity_poly.type
_entity_poly.pdbx_seq_one_letter_code
_entity_poly.pdbx_strand_id
1 'polypeptide(L)'
;MKIIHFAVENFAQVPSQFVKAERALGHESMLVTLYPSRHRHREEDLCLNVPFVRVPWVQKLKGKPMYVPSEKRRMPDQVPPVWSPSHRITQWAFRFRDWIWKRKIKPMLHRLQWDTVDILFLDGGMGFLRYDPFIPQLKEKGIKIVVGYYGSDLRTRGIIPEIDQLADYRFTVEFDHTLLYPGIDFVFFPFQLPEFPEPEPFSHSRIRIGHSPTHRGIKGTEIILKAL
;
A
#
# COMPACT_ATOMS: atom_id res chain seq x y z
N MET A 1 -22.09 -4.68 -2.26
CA MET A 1 -21.31 -3.71 -3.04
C MET A 1 -20.21 -4.46 -3.78
N LYS A 2 -19.84 -3.97 -4.96
CA LYS A 2 -18.71 -4.44 -5.76
C LYS A 2 -17.51 -3.52 -5.53
N ILE A 3 -16.46 -4.06 -4.90
CA ILE A 3 -15.28 -3.35 -4.43
C ILE A 3 -14.05 -3.91 -5.15
N ILE A 4 -13.20 -3.03 -5.68
CA ILE A 4 -11.91 -3.42 -6.23
C ILE A 4 -10.81 -2.75 -5.42
N HIS A 5 -9.99 -3.57 -4.78
CA HIS A 5 -8.70 -3.17 -4.25
C HIS A 5 -7.66 -3.20 -5.35
N PHE A 6 -7.02 -2.06 -5.57
CA PHE A 6 -5.88 -1.92 -6.45
C PHE A 6 -4.63 -1.61 -5.64
N ALA A 7 -3.69 -2.55 -5.66
CA ALA A 7 -2.43 -2.45 -4.95
C ALA A 7 -1.24 -2.58 -5.90
N VAL A 8 -0.13 -1.95 -5.53
CA VAL A 8 1.14 -2.14 -6.23
C VAL A 8 1.62 -3.59 -6.10
N GLU A 9 1.57 -4.14 -4.88
CA GLU A 9 1.78 -5.56 -4.56
C GLU A 9 0.98 -5.89 -3.29
N ASN A 10 0.68 -7.16 -3.03
CA ASN A 10 0.13 -7.57 -1.74
C ASN A 10 1.22 -7.58 -0.65
N PHE A 11 1.63 -6.38 -0.23
CA PHE A 11 2.70 -6.17 0.75
C PHE A 11 2.18 -6.44 2.16
N ALA A 12 2.90 -7.29 2.91
CA ALA A 12 2.55 -7.70 4.27
C ALA A 12 1.10 -8.21 4.44
N GLN A 13 0.45 -8.62 3.34
CA GLN A 13 -0.96 -9.05 3.29
C GLN A 13 -1.97 -7.97 3.67
N VAL A 14 -1.57 -6.69 3.79
CA VAL A 14 -2.49 -5.63 4.20
C VAL A 14 -3.69 -5.52 3.24
N PRO A 15 -3.50 -5.40 1.91
CA PRO A 15 -4.63 -5.38 0.97
C PRO A 15 -5.51 -6.63 1.03
N SER A 16 -4.92 -7.83 1.09
CA SER A 16 -5.73 -9.07 1.09
C SER A 16 -6.55 -9.25 2.37
N GLN A 17 -6.09 -8.73 3.50
CA GLN A 17 -6.86 -8.77 4.75
C GLN A 17 -8.10 -7.87 4.71
N PHE A 18 -8.02 -6.68 4.09
CA PHE A 18 -9.20 -5.85 3.83
C PHE A 18 -10.20 -6.56 2.94
N VAL A 19 -9.74 -7.12 1.82
CA VAL A 19 -10.60 -7.89 0.91
C VAL A 19 -11.28 -9.07 1.62
N LYS A 20 -10.57 -9.80 2.49
CA LYS A 20 -11.16 -10.88 3.30
C LYS A 20 -12.23 -10.37 4.27
N ALA A 21 -11.99 -9.26 4.95
CA ALA A 21 -12.96 -8.67 5.87
C ALA A 21 -14.23 -8.20 5.14
N GLU A 22 -14.08 -7.54 4.00
CA GLU A 22 -15.21 -7.10 3.16
C GLU A 22 -16.03 -8.29 2.64
N ARG A 23 -15.36 -9.36 2.22
CA ARG A 23 -16.04 -10.61 1.84
C ARG A 23 -16.79 -11.25 3.00
N ALA A 24 -16.21 -11.24 4.20
CA ALA A 24 -16.87 -11.74 5.40
C ALA A 24 -18.13 -10.92 5.77
N LEU A 25 -18.16 -9.64 5.40
CA LEU A 25 -19.33 -8.76 5.52
C LEU A 25 -20.34 -8.91 4.36
N GLY A 26 -20.12 -9.83 3.42
CA GLY A 26 -21.03 -10.11 2.30
C GLY A 26 -20.84 -9.17 1.10
N HIS A 27 -19.69 -8.53 0.94
CA HIS A 27 -19.37 -7.72 -0.23
C HIS A 27 -18.61 -8.52 -1.31
N GLU A 28 -18.83 -8.17 -2.58
CA GLU A 28 -18.03 -8.67 -3.70
C GLU A 28 -16.75 -7.83 -3.76
N SER A 29 -15.71 -8.28 -3.08
CA SER A 29 -14.40 -7.59 -3.05
C SER A 29 -13.33 -8.38 -3.78
N MET A 30 -12.45 -7.70 -4.51
CA MET A 30 -11.36 -8.30 -5.29
C MET A 30 -10.05 -7.55 -5.12
N LEU A 31 -8.95 -8.28 -4.93
CA LEU A 31 -7.58 -7.75 -4.95
C LEU A 31 -6.95 -7.87 -6.33
N VAL A 32 -6.66 -6.71 -6.93
CA VAL A 32 -5.90 -6.57 -8.17
C VAL A 32 -4.51 -5.97 -7.87
N THR A 33 -3.45 -6.65 -8.30
CA THR A 33 -2.07 -6.18 -8.12
C THR A 33 -1.34 -5.94 -9.43
N LEU A 34 -0.36 -5.03 -9.42
CA LEU A 34 0.51 -4.81 -10.57
C LEU A 34 1.52 -5.95 -10.78
N TYR A 35 2.06 -6.51 -9.71
CA TYR A 35 3.08 -7.57 -9.75
C TYR A 35 3.04 -8.42 -8.48
N PRO A 36 3.54 -9.67 -8.56
CA PRO A 36 3.42 -10.60 -7.44
C PRO A 36 4.25 -10.14 -6.24
N SER A 37 3.67 -10.32 -5.05
CA SER A 37 4.36 -10.06 -3.78
C SER A 37 5.70 -10.79 -3.68
N ARG A 38 6.73 -10.11 -3.12
CA ARG A 38 8.05 -10.74 -2.84
C ARG A 38 7.93 -11.98 -1.96
N HIS A 39 6.98 -11.93 -1.05
CA HIS A 39 6.76 -12.94 -0.01
C HIS A 39 5.91 -14.12 -0.52
N ARG A 40 5.62 -14.19 -1.83
CA ARG A 40 4.86 -15.26 -2.50
C ARG A 40 3.48 -15.51 -1.88
N HIS A 41 2.86 -14.48 -1.31
CA HIS A 41 1.45 -14.53 -0.93
C HIS A 41 0.62 -14.77 -2.19
N ARG A 42 -0.22 -15.81 -2.20
CA ARG A 42 -1.07 -16.20 -3.34
C ARG A 42 -2.53 -15.74 -3.18
N GLU A 43 -2.77 -14.77 -2.31
CA GLU A 43 -4.12 -14.29 -1.96
C GLU A 43 -4.63 -13.19 -2.89
N GLU A 44 -3.93 -12.94 -4.00
CA GLU A 44 -4.31 -11.95 -5.01
C GLU A 44 -5.28 -12.62 -6.00
N ASP A 45 -6.44 -12.02 -6.25
CA ASP A 45 -7.40 -12.58 -7.23
C ASP A 45 -6.90 -12.37 -8.66
N LEU A 46 -6.25 -11.22 -8.91
CA LEU A 46 -5.70 -10.90 -10.21
C LEU A 46 -4.35 -10.18 -10.08
N CYS A 47 -3.33 -10.78 -10.68
CA CYS A 47 -2.01 -10.17 -10.79
C CYS A 47 -1.72 -9.81 -12.25
N LEU A 48 -1.56 -8.52 -12.54
CA LEU A 48 -1.33 -8.02 -13.90
C LEU A 48 0.04 -8.39 -14.48
N ASN A 49 1.00 -8.67 -13.59
CA ASN A 49 2.38 -8.99 -13.93
C ASN A 49 2.95 -8.03 -14.99
N VAL A 50 2.87 -6.73 -14.71
CA VAL A 50 3.38 -5.70 -15.61
C VAL A 50 4.92 -5.69 -15.60
N PRO A 51 5.58 -5.48 -16.75
CA PRO A 51 7.04 -5.45 -16.81
C PRO A 51 7.60 -4.18 -16.15
N PHE A 52 8.91 -4.10 -15.93
CA PHE A 52 9.60 -2.86 -15.52
C PHE A 52 9.23 -2.29 -14.13
N VAL A 53 8.68 -3.10 -13.23
CA VAL A 53 8.41 -2.66 -11.85
C VAL A 53 9.69 -2.67 -11.00
N ARG A 54 10.41 -3.80 -11.01
CA ARG A 54 11.56 -4.08 -10.15
C ARG A 54 12.89 -4.06 -10.92
N VAL A 55 12.99 -3.24 -11.95
CA VAL A 55 14.22 -3.17 -12.76
C VAL A 55 15.20 -2.18 -12.11
N PRO A 56 16.51 -2.50 -12.01
CA PRO A 56 17.47 -1.68 -11.27
C PRO A 56 17.51 -0.22 -11.70
N TRP A 57 17.35 0.08 -12.99
CA TRP A 57 17.31 1.45 -13.49
C TRP A 57 16.05 2.19 -13.01
N VAL A 58 14.89 1.53 -12.95
CA VAL A 58 13.65 2.09 -12.38
C VAL A 58 13.81 2.34 -10.89
N GLN A 59 14.49 1.45 -10.16
CA GLN A 59 14.77 1.64 -8.73
C GLN A 59 15.71 2.82 -8.49
N LYS A 60 16.74 3.00 -9.34
CA LYS A 60 17.61 4.18 -9.32
C LYS A 60 16.87 5.48 -9.65
N LEU A 61 15.91 5.42 -10.60
CA LEU A 61 15.09 6.57 -11.00
C LEU A 61 14.00 6.94 -9.99
N LYS A 62 13.58 6.02 -9.11
CA LYS A 62 12.68 6.30 -8.00
C LYS A 62 13.29 7.25 -6.95
N GLY A 63 14.56 7.62 -7.12
CA GLY A 63 15.30 8.50 -6.21
C GLY A 63 15.77 7.77 -4.96
N LYS A 64 16.57 8.45 -4.13
CA LYS A 64 16.77 8.03 -2.75
C LYS A 64 15.41 8.11 -2.03
N PRO A 65 15.08 7.19 -1.11
CA PRO A 65 13.89 7.37 -0.30
C PRO A 65 13.91 8.77 0.29
N MET A 66 12.80 9.52 0.16
CA MET A 66 12.73 10.92 0.59
C MET A 66 12.94 11.07 2.10
N TYR A 67 12.92 9.95 2.81
CA TYR A 67 13.20 9.81 4.23
C TYR A 67 14.27 8.74 4.48
N VAL A 68 15.25 9.08 5.31
CA VAL A 68 16.17 8.13 5.91
C VAL A 68 15.49 7.56 7.16
N PRO A 69 15.28 6.24 7.25
CA PRO A 69 14.73 5.62 8.46
C PRO A 69 15.50 6.05 9.70
N SER A 70 14.82 6.74 10.61
CA SER A 70 15.40 7.21 11.87
C SER A 70 14.56 6.71 13.05
N GLU A 71 15.20 6.55 14.20
CA GLU A 71 14.52 6.23 15.46
C GLU A 71 13.64 7.39 15.96
N LYS A 72 13.72 8.57 15.32
CA LYS A 72 13.01 9.78 15.72
C LYS A 72 11.67 9.89 15.01
N ARG A 73 10.61 9.97 15.80
CA ARG A 73 9.25 10.29 15.33
C ARG A 73 9.25 11.66 14.66
N ARG A 74 8.66 11.76 13.48
CA ARG A 74 8.44 13.02 12.77
C ARG A 74 7.36 13.81 13.52
N MET A 75 7.57 15.11 13.73
CA MET A 75 6.60 15.97 14.42
C MET A 75 5.42 16.35 13.50
N PRO A 76 4.22 16.64 14.06
CA PRO A 76 2.95 16.76 13.33
C PRO A 76 2.90 17.89 12.30
N ASP A 77 3.76 18.89 12.45
CA ASP A 77 3.75 20.12 11.64
C ASP A 77 4.21 19.89 10.18
N GLN A 78 4.56 18.65 9.83
CA GLN A 78 5.06 18.29 8.51
C GLN A 78 4.01 17.52 7.71
N VAL A 79 3.37 18.23 6.78
CA VAL A 79 2.58 17.69 5.65
C VAL A 79 3.29 16.45 5.09
N PRO A 80 2.56 15.37 4.71
CA PRO A 80 3.21 14.20 4.17
C PRO A 80 4.06 14.60 2.97
N PRO A 81 5.18 13.90 2.70
CA PRO A 81 5.98 14.18 1.53
C PRO A 81 5.07 14.19 0.29
N VAL A 82 5.26 15.13 -0.62
CA VAL A 82 4.60 15.09 -1.92
C VAL A 82 5.53 14.38 -2.88
N TRP A 83 5.03 13.34 -3.53
CA TRP A 83 5.81 12.66 -4.55
C TRP A 83 6.03 13.60 -5.74
N SER A 84 7.30 13.77 -6.12
CA SER A 84 7.65 14.49 -7.35
C SER A 84 8.81 13.81 -8.08
N PRO A 85 8.80 13.78 -9.43
CA PRO A 85 9.90 13.24 -10.20
C PRO A 85 11.09 14.22 -10.17
N SER A 86 12.27 13.73 -9.77
CA SER A 86 13.46 14.58 -9.58
C SER A 86 13.97 15.25 -10.86
N HIS A 87 13.80 14.63 -12.04
CA HIS A 87 14.34 15.14 -13.31
C HIS A 87 13.43 14.82 -14.52
N ARG A 88 13.56 15.60 -15.61
CA ARG A 88 12.80 15.40 -16.87
C ARG A 88 13.00 14.02 -17.49
N ILE A 89 14.20 13.45 -17.39
CA ILE A 89 14.51 12.10 -17.90
C ILE A 89 13.70 11.05 -17.14
N THR A 90 13.61 11.19 -15.81
CA THR A 90 12.79 10.33 -14.95
C THR A 90 11.31 10.39 -15.34
N GLN A 91 10.80 11.58 -15.67
CA GLN A 91 9.43 11.75 -16.15
C GLN A 91 9.19 11.02 -17.48
N TRP A 92 10.09 11.18 -18.45
CA TRP A 92 10.02 10.47 -19.73
C TRP A 92 10.04 8.95 -19.56
N ALA A 93 10.93 8.46 -18.72
CA ALA A 93 11.01 7.04 -18.39
C ALA A 93 9.70 6.50 -17.77
N PHE A 94 9.10 7.23 -16.84
CA PHE A 94 7.80 6.85 -16.28
C PHE A 94 6.69 6.89 -17.31
N ARG A 95 6.65 7.91 -18.18
CA ARG A 95 5.66 8.00 -19.28
C ARG A 95 5.79 6.84 -20.27
N PHE A 96 7.01 6.48 -20.63
CA PHE A 96 7.27 5.32 -21.51
C PHE A 96 6.80 4.03 -20.86
N ARG A 97 7.16 3.80 -19.59
CA ARG A 97 6.68 2.65 -18.82
C ARG A 97 5.15 2.61 -18.76
N ASP A 98 4.52 3.73 -18.44
CA ASP A 98 3.07 3.83 -18.33
C ASP A 98 2.38 3.57 -19.68
N TRP A 99 2.97 4.00 -20.80
CA TRP A 99 2.48 3.65 -22.13
C TRP A 99 2.47 2.14 -22.38
N ILE A 100 3.53 1.42 -21.98
CA ILE A 100 3.58 -0.05 -22.07
C ILE A 100 2.49 -0.66 -21.17
N TRP A 101 2.39 -0.20 -19.93
CA TRP A 101 1.44 -0.73 -18.95
C TRP A 101 0.00 -0.50 -19.37
N LYS A 102 -0.31 0.67 -19.94
CA LYS A 102 -1.64 1.03 -20.44
C LYS A 102 -2.21 -0.01 -21.38
N ARG A 103 -1.38 -0.65 -22.21
CA ARG A 103 -1.80 -1.70 -23.16
C ARG A 103 -2.22 -2.99 -22.45
N LYS A 104 -1.67 -3.30 -21.28
CA LYS A 104 -2.08 -4.44 -20.44
C LYS A 104 -3.27 -4.10 -19.52
N ILE A 105 -3.24 -2.90 -18.94
CA ILE A 105 -4.21 -2.44 -17.94
C ILE A 105 -5.57 -2.18 -18.58
N LYS A 106 -5.63 -1.49 -19.73
CA LYS A 106 -6.92 -1.13 -20.34
C LYS A 106 -7.81 -2.34 -20.65
N PRO A 107 -7.33 -3.41 -21.33
CA PRO A 107 -8.16 -4.60 -21.57
C PRO A 107 -8.60 -5.29 -20.27
N MET A 108 -7.75 -5.29 -19.24
CA MET A 108 -8.09 -5.85 -17.93
C MET A 108 -9.21 -5.07 -17.26
N LEU A 109 -9.14 -3.74 -17.27
CA LEU A 109 -10.18 -2.88 -16.69
C LEU A 109 -11.54 -3.16 -17.32
N HIS A 110 -11.58 -3.31 -18.64
CA HIS A 110 -12.81 -3.71 -19.34
C HIS A 110 -13.32 -5.10 -18.92
N ARG A 111 -12.43 -6.09 -18.77
CA ARG A 111 -12.81 -7.45 -18.32
C ARG A 111 -13.38 -7.48 -16.92
N LEU A 112 -12.87 -6.64 -16.02
CA LEU A 112 -13.39 -6.50 -14.65
C LEU A 112 -14.70 -5.72 -14.58
N GLN A 113 -15.17 -5.16 -15.71
CA GLN A 113 -16.29 -4.23 -15.76
C GLN A 113 -16.09 -3.12 -14.72
N TRP A 114 -14.88 -2.56 -14.69
CA TRP A 114 -14.46 -1.55 -13.72
C TRP A 114 -15.38 -0.32 -13.61
N ASP A 115 -16.19 -0.04 -14.64
CA ASP A 115 -17.18 1.04 -14.64
C ASP A 115 -18.52 0.67 -13.99
N THR A 116 -18.63 -0.54 -13.47
CA THR A 116 -19.79 -1.04 -12.69
C THR A 116 -19.48 -1.22 -11.22
N VAL A 117 -18.27 -0.85 -10.77
CA VAL A 117 -17.87 -1.00 -9.37
C VAL A 117 -18.46 0.13 -8.54
N ASP A 118 -18.82 -0.16 -7.30
CA ASP A 118 -19.30 0.86 -6.38
C ASP A 118 -18.10 1.64 -5.81
N ILE A 119 -17.03 0.91 -5.48
CA ILE A 119 -15.85 1.45 -4.80
C ILE A 119 -14.58 0.96 -5.50
N LEU A 120 -13.71 1.90 -5.87
CA LEU A 120 -12.31 1.65 -6.19
C LEU A 120 -11.44 2.04 -5.00
N PHE A 121 -10.81 1.04 -4.41
CA PHE A 121 -9.89 1.19 -3.31
C PHE A 121 -8.45 1.22 -3.83
N LEU A 122 -7.70 2.27 -3.51
CA LEU A 122 -6.30 2.46 -3.92
C LEU A 122 -5.37 2.25 -2.72
N ASP A 123 -4.81 1.05 -2.61
CA ASP A 123 -3.88 0.69 -1.55
C ASP A 123 -2.51 1.37 -1.77
N GLY A 124 -2.17 2.26 -0.85
CA GLY A 124 -0.97 3.10 -0.88
C GLY A 124 -1.08 4.34 -1.76
N GLY A 125 -2.30 4.76 -2.13
CA GLY A 125 -2.55 6.01 -2.87
C GLY A 125 -1.91 6.06 -4.27
N MET A 126 -1.69 4.89 -4.87
CA MET A 126 -1.13 4.75 -6.21
C MET A 126 -2.25 4.46 -7.21
N GLY A 127 -2.24 5.14 -8.34
CA GLY A 127 -3.08 4.77 -9.48
C GLY A 127 -2.57 3.54 -10.24
N PHE A 128 -3.37 3.07 -11.20
CA PHE A 128 -3.00 2.03 -12.17
C PHE A 128 -1.70 2.38 -12.91
N LEU A 129 -1.54 3.66 -13.21
CA LEU A 129 -0.34 4.25 -13.81
C LEU A 129 0.25 5.32 -12.90
N ARG A 130 1.49 5.77 -13.19
CA ARG A 130 2.04 6.94 -12.50
C ARG A 130 1.32 8.21 -12.95
N TYR A 131 1.08 8.33 -14.26
CA TYR A 131 0.25 9.34 -14.87
C TYR A 131 -1.06 8.68 -15.29
N ASP A 132 -2.01 8.65 -14.36
CA ASP A 132 -3.23 7.86 -14.47
C ASP A 132 -4.39 8.63 -15.12
N PRO A 133 -4.85 8.25 -16.34
CA PRO A 133 -6.02 8.86 -16.95
C PRO A 133 -7.33 8.15 -16.59
N PHE A 134 -7.26 6.99 -15.93
CA PHE A 134 -8.38 6.09 -15.69
C PHE A 134 -9.15 6.46 -14.42
N ILE A 135 -8.45 6.79 -13.33
CA ILE A 135 -9.10 7.15 -12.06
C ILE A 135 -9.99 8.40 -12.19
N PRO A 136 -9.55 9.50 -12.84
CA PRO A 136 -10.45 10.63 -13.10
C PRO A 136 -11.71 10.23 -13.86
N GLN A 137 -11.59 9.37 -14.88
CA GLN A 137 -12.73 8.90 -15.67
C GLN A 137 -13.73 8.09 -14.83
N LEU A 138 -13.26 7.31 -13.86
CA LEU A 138 -14.15 6.59 -12.94
C LEU A 138 -14.86 7.53 -11.98
N LYS A 139 -14.12 8.53 -11.47
CA LYS A 139 -14.69 9.55 -10.61
C LYS A 139 -15.81 10.30 -11.31
N GLU A 140 -15.61 10.68 -12.57
CA GLU A 140 -16.62 11.32 -13.42
C GLU A 140 -17.86 10.43 -13.63
N LYS A 141 -17.69 9.11 -13.64
CA LYS A 141 -18.79 8.13 -13.70
C LYS A 141 -19.50 7.90 -12.34
N GLY A 142 -19.08 8.60 -11.28
CA GLY A 142 -19.71 8.53 -9.96
C GLY A 142 -19.14 7.44 -9.04
N ILE A 143 -18.08 6.74 -9.46
CA ILE A 143 -17.45 5.68 -8.65
C ILE A 143 -16.73 6.30 -7.47
N LYS A 144 -16.90 5.68 -6.29
CA LYS A 144 -16.26 6.15 -5.06
C LYS A 144 -14.81 5.70 -5.02
N ILE A 145 -13.91 6.66 -4.77
CA ILE A 145 -12.48 6.43 -4.67
C ILE A 145 -12.09 6.47 -3.19
N VAL A 146 -11.58 5.34 -2.69
CA VAL A 146 -11.08 5.21 -1.31
C VAL A 146 -9.56 5.04 -1.37
N VAL A 147 -8.82 5.72 -0.50
CA VAL A 147 -7.36 5.59 -0.42
C VAL A 147 -6.96 5.11 0.97
N GLY A 148 -6.27 3.97 1.02
CA GLY A 148 -5.65 3.47 2.23
C GLY A 148 -4.16 3.80 2.24
N TYR A 149 -3.67 4.54 3.23
CA TYR A 149 -2.26 4.83 3.40
C TYR A 149 -1.63 3.93 4.46
N TYR A 150 -0.55 3.23 4.10
CA TYR A 150 0.08 2.23 4.97
C TYR A 150 1.60 2.35 4.98
N GLY A 151 2.23 1.79 6.00
CA GLY A 151 3.67 1.66 6.13
C GLY A 151 4.42 2.92 5.77
N SER A 152 5.17 2.84 4.67
CA SER A 152 6.08 3.90 4.25
C SER A 152 5.41 5.03 3.45
N ASP A 153 4.12 4.94 3.15
CA ASP A 153 3.47 5.85 2.21
C ASP A 153 3.52 7.30 2.68
N LEU A 154 2.96 7.63 3.85
CA LEU A 154 3.02 8.99 4.41
C LEU A 154 4.36 9.35 5.08
N ARG A 155 5.21 8.36 5.36
CA ARG A 155 6.52 8.59 5.99
C ARG A 155 7.60 8.96 4.98
N THR A 156 7.62 8.29 3.81
CA THR A 156 8.80 8.31 2.92
C THR A 156 8.46 8.44 1.44
N ARG A 157 7.43 7.75 0.95
CA ARG A 157 7.12 7.71 -0.49
C ARG A 157 6.41 8.96 -0.95
N GLY A 158 5.53 9.46 -0.09
CA GLY A 158 4.73 10.63 -0.31
C GLY A 158 3.44 10.38 -1.09
N ILE A 159 2.52 11.33 -0.98
CA ILE A 159 1.24 11.33 -1.68
C ILE A 159 1.42 11.73 -3.14
N ILE A 160 0.58 11.17 -4.03
CA ILE A 160 0.40 11.69 -5.39
C ILE A 160 -0.80 12.64 -5.32
N PRO A 161 -0.61 13.97 -5.37
CA PRO A 161 -1.68 14.94 -5.11
C PRO A 161 -2.90 14.75 -6.00
N GLU A 162 -2.69 14.38 -7.26
CA GLU A 162 -3.77 14.19 -8.24
C GLU A 162 -4.67 13.00 -7.88
N ILE A 163 -4.10 11.95 -7.29
CA ILE A 163 -4.86 10.80 -6.80
C ILE A 163 -5.50 11.13 -5.45
N ASP A 164 -4.70 11.72 -4.56
CA ASP A 164 -5.17 12.08 -3.22
C ASP A 164 -6.39 13.00 -3.32
N GLN A 165 -6.38 14.05 -4.13
CA GLN A 165 -7.50 14.97 -4.31
C GLN A 165 -8.79 14.31 -4.84
N LEU A 166 -8.69 13.20 -5.58
CA LEU A 166 -9.86 12.49 -6.12
C LEU A 166 -10.53 11.59 -5.09
N ALA A 167 -9.85 11.27 -3.98
CA ALA A 167 -10.36 10.38 -2.95
C ALA A 167 -11.58 10.97 -2.24
N ASP A 168 -12.68 10.21 -2.23
CA ASP A 168 -13.86 10.47 -1.39
C ASP A 168 -13.56 10.19 0.08
N TYR A 169 -12.68 9.22 0.34
CA TYR A 169 -12.34 8.78 1.69
C TYR A 169 -10.87 8.38 1.80
N ARG A 170 -10.26 8.69 2.92
CA ARG A 170 -8.86 8.37 3.22
C ARG A 170 -8.76 7.77 4.60
N PHE A 171 -8.06 6.65 4.71
CA PHE A 171 -7.80 6.07 6.02
C PHE A 171 -6.43 5.44 6.13
N THR A 172 -6.08 5.10 7.36
CA THR A 172 -4.86 4.40 7.72
C THR A 172 -5.13 3.39 8.84
N VAL A 173 -4.25 2.41 8.94
CA VAL A 173 -4.16 1.50 10.10
C VAL A 173 -2.98 1.84 11.00
N GLU A 174 -2.29 2.95 10.72
CA GLU A 174 -1.08 3.36 11.43
C GLU A 174 -1.36 4.63 12.23
N PHE A 175 -1.31 4.52 13.55
CA PHE A 175 -1.70 5.62 14.42
C PHE A 175 -0.87 6.89 14.18
N ASP A 176 0.42 6.77 13.90
CA ASP A 176 1.28 7.91 13.62
C ASP A 176 0.95 8.62 12.29
N HIS A 177 0.27 7.96 11.35
CA HIS A 177 -0.19 8.62 10.11
C HIS A 177 -1.23 9.69 10.39
N THR A 178 -2.01 9.56 11.48
CA THR A 178 -2.97 10.60 11.91
C THR A 178 -2.30 11.93 12.29
N LEU A 179 -1.01 11.87 12.67
CA LEU A 179 -0.18 13.03 12.94
C LEU A 179 0.44 13.61 11.67
N LEU A 180 0.55 12.82 10.60
CA LEU A 180 1.19 13.22 9.36
C LEU A 180 0.18 13.79 8.36
N TYR A 181 -1.05 13.28 8.34
CA TYR A 181 -2.11 13.71 7.44
C TYR A 181 -3.33 14.17 8.25
N PRO A 182 -3.53 15.49 8.43
CA PRO A 182 -4.71 16.00 9.14
C PRO A 182 -6.01 15.53 8.49
N GLY A 183 -6.89 14.90 9.27
CA GLY A 183 -8.20 14.44 8.81
C GLY A 183 -8.20 13.06 8.12
N ILE A 184 -7.09 12.31 8.14
CA ILE A 184 -7.13 10.89 7.79
C ILE A 184 -7.80 10.10 8.91
N ASP A 185 -8.68 9.17 8.54
CA ASP A 185 -9.34 8.33 9.54
C ASP A 185 -8.47 7.15 9.92
N PHE A 186 -8.40 6.87 11.22
CA PHE A 186 -7.76 5.66 11.73
C PHE A 186 -8.80 4.55 11.81
N VAL A 187 -8.51 3.41 11.18
CA VAL A 187 -9.31 2.19 11.29
C VAL A 187 -8.45 1.06 11.84
N PHE A 188 -9.08 0.16 12.60
CA PHE A 188 -8.38 -1.03 13.07
C PHE A 188 -8.05 -1.94 11.89
N PHE A 189 -6.81 -2.43 11.87
CA PHE A 189 -6.39 -3.40 10.87
C PHE A 189 -7.27 -4.66 10.98
N PRO A 190 -7.99 -5.05 9.92
CA PRO A 190 -8.80 -6.25 9.95
C PRO A 190 -7.85 -7.45 9.98
N PHE A 191 -7.78 -8.13 11.10
CA PHE A 191 -6.97 -9.32 11.26
C PHE A 191 -7.82 -10.41 11.88
N GLN A 192 -7.75 -11.59 11.27
CA GLN A 192 -8.32 -12.81 11.83
C GLN A 192 -7.22 -13.61 12.50
N LEU A 193 -7.41 -13.94 13.78
CA LEU A 193 -6.52 -14.84 14.50
C LEU A 193 -6.47 -16.18 13.74
N PRO A 194 -5.30 -16.62 13.26
CA PRO A 194 -5.18 -18.00 12.80
C PRO A 194 -5.45 -18.92 14.00
N GLU A 195 -5.88 -20.14 13.74
CA GLU A 195 -5.85 -21.18 14.75
C GLU A 195 -4.40 -21.37 15.18
N PHE A 196 -4.09 -20.94 16.40
CA PHE A 196 -2.78 -21.17 16.98
C PHE A 196 -2.74 -22.60 17.52
N PRO A 197 -1.63 -23.33 17.32
CA PRO A 197 -1.43 -24.57 18.04
C PRO A 197 -1.45 -24.30 19.55
N GLU A 198 -1.91 -25.28 20.33
CA GLU A 198 -1.84 -25.23 21.79
C GLU A 198 -0.43 -24.83 22.23
N PRO A 199 -0.28 -23.86 23.14
CA PRO A 199 1.03 -23.42 23.59
C PRO A 199 1.78 -24.58 24.25
N GLU A 200 3.08 -24.69 23.98
CA GLU A 200 3.93 -25.64 24.70
C GLU A 200 3.86 -25.37 26.22
N PRO A 201 3.96 -26.41 27.07
CA PRO A 201 3.96 -26.25 28.51
C PRO A 201 4.99 -25.20 28.96
N PHE A 202 4.52 -24.17 29.65
CA PHE A 202 5.35 -23.06 30.10
C PHE A 202 6.32 -23.54 31.19
N SER A 203 7.63 -23.43 30.95
CA SER A 203 8.64 -23.67 31.97
C SER A 203 8.91 -22.39 32.75
N HIS A 204 8.56 -22.39 34.04
CA HIS A 204 8.79 -21.25 34.95
C HIS A 204 10.27 -20.97 35.25
N SER A 205 11.21 -21.78 34.76
CA SER A 205 12.63 -21.64 35.12
C SER A 205 13.35 -20.50 34.41
N ARG A 206 12.81 -19.96 33.30
CA ARG A 206 13.42 -18.87 32.53
C ARG A 206 12.38 -17.98 31.85
N ILE A 207 12.59 -16.66 31.92
CA ILE A 207 11.82 -15.69 31.15
C ILE A 207 12.23 -15.79 29.67
N ARG A 208 11.26 -15.91 28.76
CA ARG A 208 11.48 -15.93 27.30
C ARG A 208 10.99 -14.62 26.70
N ILE A 209 11.87 -13.92 25.99
CA ILE A 209 11.56 -12.65 25.30
C ILE A 209 11.69 -12.88 23.80
N GLY A 210 10.63 -12.58 23.04
CA GLY A 210 10.60 -12.70 21.58
C GLY A 210 10.75 -11.33 20.91
N HIS A 211 11.67 -11.22 19.95
CA HIS A 211 11.84 -10.04 19.11
C HIS A 211 12.04 -10.46 17.66
N SER A 212 11.10 -10.09 16.77
CA SER A 212 11.13 -10.49 15.35
C SER A 212 11.03 -9.26 14.42
N PRO A 213 12.07 -8.40 14.39
CA PRO A 213 12.06 -7.19 13.58
C PRO A 213 12.30 -7.51 12.10
N THR A 214 11.54 -6.85 11.22
CA THR A 214 11.86 -6.85 9.77
C THR A 214 13.14 -6.08 9.46
N HIS A 215 13.52 -5.11 10.31
CA HIS A 215 14.77 -4.37 10.21
C HIS A 215 15.29 -3.98 11.60
N ARG A 216 16.42 -4.56 12.01
CA ARG A 216 16.97 -4.42 13.37
C ARG A 216 17.24 -2.96 13.78
N GLY A 217 17.90 -2.19 12.91
CA GLY A 217 18.23 -0.78 13.20
C GLY A 217 17.00 0.09 13.48
N ILE A 218 16.02 0.07 12.58
CA ILE A 218 14.77 0.85 12.73
C ILE A 218 13.95 0.39 13.94
N LYS A 219 14.00 -0.90 14.26
CA LYS A 219 13.23 -1.49 15.37
C LYS A 219 13.97 -1.43 16.71
N GLY A 220 15.07 -0.68 16.80
CA GLY A 220 15.79 -0.45 18.04
C GLY A 220 16.32 -1.73 18.68
N THR A 221 16.64 -2.76 17.90
CA THR A 221 17.09 -4.06 18.44
C THR A 221 18.29 -3.88 19.39
N GLU A 222 19.22 -2.99 19.06
CA GLU A 222 20.39 -2.74 19.90
C GLU A 222 20.04 -2.02 21.21
N ILE A 223 18.95 -1.26 21.24
CA ILE A 223 18.44 -0.64 22.47
C ILE A 223 17.80 -1.71 23.35
N ILE A 224 17.00 -2.61 22.75
CA ILE A 224 16.38 -3.73 23.46
C ILE A 224 17.45 -4.64 24.06
N LEU A 225 18.45 -5.05 23.27
CA LEU A 225 19.53 -5.93 23.73
C LEU A 225 20.38 -5.31 24.86
N LYS A 226 20.47 -3.99 24.96
CA LYS A 226 21.16 -3.30 26.07
C LYS A 226 20.34 -3.29 27.36
N ALA A 227 19.03 -3.49 27.28
CA ALA A 227 18.12 -3.45 28.42
C ALA A 227 17.80 -4.84 28.98
N LEU A 228 18.23 -5.91 28.30
CA LEU A 228 18.09 -7.32 28.71
C LEU A 228 19.37 -7.81 29.39
#